data_AF-E2NH52-F1
#
_entry.id   AF-E2NH52-F1
#
_cell.length_a   1.000
_cell.length_b   1.000
_cell.length_c   1.000
_cell.angle_alpha   90.00
_cell.angle_beta   90.00
_cell.angle_gamma   90.00
#
_symmetry.space_group_name_H-M   'P 1'
#
loop_
_entity.id
_entity.type
_entity.pdbx_description
1 polymer ?
#
loop_
_entity_poly.entity_id
_entity_poly.type
_entity_poly.pdbx_seq_one_letter_code
_entity_poly.pdbx_strand_id
1 'polypeptide(L)'
;LCIGGVRSYHEENLYSRKSPEKFKIFIGYRVKVCSNLMLTCDGLQGKLEVMSDLDLYESAIKLFKSFEPEVNLRLLENLGNTRLTTQQYCQLIGRLRLYQALPLSEQKELPTILLGDSQINAATKGFVSNENFGEKGLGSISCWQLMQLLNEAAKSSYIDKWLERNQNATDIAIGIQKTLTGEDNRFSWFLS
;
A
#
# COMPACT_ATOMS: atom_id res chain seq x y z
N LEU A 1 5.45 1.47 -16.09
CA LEU A 1 4.13 0.84 -15.89
C LEU A 1 4.30 -0.67 -15.81
N CYS A 2 3.54 -1.35 -14.97
CA CYS A 2 3.51 -2.80 -14.83
C CYS A 2 2.04 -3.21 -14.66
N ILE A 3 1.64 -4.29 -15.30
CA ILE A 3 0.30 -4.87 -15.23
C ILE A 3 0.47 -6.34 -14.84
N GLY A 4 -0.42 -6.85 -14.02
CA GLY A 4 -0.39 -8.25 -13.64
C GLY A 4 -1.70 -8.74 -13.04
N GLY A 5 -1.73 -10.04 -12.76
CA GLY A 5 -2.85 -10.69 -12.10
C GLY A 5 -2.38 -11.84 -11.23
N VAL A 6 -3.15 -12.10 -10.18
CA VAL A 6 -2.90 -13.16 -9.21
C VAL A 6 -4.17 -13.98 -9.06
N ARG A 7 -4.01 -15.29 -9.07
CA ARG A 7 -5.04 -16.26 -8.69
C ARG A 7 -4.53 -17.02 -7.47
N SER A 8 -5.34 -17.09 -6.41
CA SER A 8 -4.98 -17.80 -5.18
C SER A 8 -5.85 -19.04 -5.02
N TYR A 9 -5.25 -20.22 -5.11
CA TYR A 9 -5.98 -21.49 -4.97
C TYR A 9 -6.64 -21.67 -3.60
N HIS A 10 -6.12 -21.02 -2.55
CA HIS A 10 -6.72 -21.05 -1.22
C HIS A 10 -8.10 -20.38 -1.18
N GLU A 11 -8.36 -19.41 -2.05
CA GLU A 11 -9.65 -18.70 -2.10
C GLU A 11 -10.72 -19.46 -2.91
N GLU A 12 -10.35 -20.60 -3.52
CA GLU A 12 -11.21 -21.43 -4.34
C GLU A 12 -11.68 -22.70 -3.62
N ASN A 13 -12.91 -23.11 -3.92
CA ASN A 13 -13.41 -24.41 -3.48
C ASN A 13 -13.17 -25.45 -4.60
N LEU A 14 -12.05 -26.17 -4.52
CA LEU A 14 -11.65 -27.16 -5.53
C LEU A 14 -12.58 -28.38 -5.64
N TYR A 15 -13.48 -28.56 -4.67
CA TYR A 15 -14.36 -29.74 -4.59
C TYR A 15 -15.81 -29.45 -4.99
N SER A 16 -16.14 -28.22 -5.40
CA SER A 16 -17.49 -27.86 -5.87
C SER A 16 -17.66 -27.99 -7.39
N ARG A 17 -18.91 -27.97 -7.85
CA ARG A 17 -19.24 -27.73 -9.27
C ARG A 17 -18.62 -26.41 -9.75
N LYS A 18 -18.51 -26.22 -11.09
CA LYS A 18 -17.97 -24.99 -11.71
C LYS A 18 -18.51 -23.74 -11.01
N SER A 19 -17.64 -23.09 -10.24
CA SER A 19 -17.89 -21.85 -9.50
C SER A 19 -17.15 -20.70 -10.17
N PRO A 20 -17.54 -19.44 -9.91
CA PRO A 20 -16.75 -18.30 -10.34
C PRO A 20 -15.29 -18.44 -9.88
N GLU A 21 -14.36 -18.24 -10.80
CA GLU A 21 -12.93 -18.19 -10.49
C GLU A 21 -12.58 -16.83 -9.89
N LYS A 22 -11.65 -16.81 -8.94
CA LYS A 22 -11.29 -15.59 -8.21
C LYS A 22 -9.92 -15.09 -8.63
N PHE A 23 -9.90 -13.86 -9.13
CA PHE A 23 -8.69 -13.18 -9.54
C PHE A 23 -8.52 -11.87 -8.79
N LYS A 24 -7.27 -11.43 -8.73
CA LYS A 24 -6.89 -10.05 -8.45
C LYS A 24 -6.12 -9.55 -9.66
N ILE A 25 -6.47 -8.39 -10.20
CA ILE A 25 -5.75 -7.77 -11.31
C ILE A 25 -5.28 -6.38 -10.91
N PHE A 26 -4.13 -5.97 -11.43
CA PHE A 26 -3.53 -4.70 -11.05
C PHE A 26 -2.77 -4.04 -12.19
N ILE A 27 -2.61 -2.73 -12.06
CA ILE A 27 -1.79 -1.84 -12.87
C ILE A 27 -1.08 -0.86 -11.92
N GLY A 28 0.22 -0.63 -12.13
CA GLY A 28 0.99 0.24 -11.25
C GLY A 28 2.38 0.57 -11.79
N TYR A 29 3.23 1.08 -10.92
CA TYR A 29 4.58 1.52 -11.28
C TYR A 29 5.63 0.61 -10.70
N ARG A 30 6.69 0.38 -11.48
CA ARG A 30 7.90 -0.31 -11.01
C ARG A 30 8.98 0.73 -10.75
N VAL A 31 9.41 0.81 -9.50
CA VAL A 31 10.49 1.71 -9.06
C VAL A 31 11.83 1.11 -9.45
N LYS A 32 12.53 1.70 -10.43
CA LYS A 32 13.73 1.09 -11.03
C LYS A 32 14.88 0.85 -10.04
N VAL A 33 15.05 1.73 -9.04
CA VAL A 33 16.19 1.65 -8.10
C VAL A 33 16.16 0.41 -7.20
N CYS A 34 14.98 -0.11 -6.87
CA CYS A 34 14.79 -1.25 -5.96
C CYS A 34 13.86 -2.35 -6.51
N SER A 35 13.37 -2.15 -7.73
CA SER A 35 12.33 -2.97 -8.37
C SER A 35 11.05 -3.15 -7.53
N ASN A 36 10.77 -2.27 -6.57
CA ASN A 36 9.50 -2.26 -5.85
C ASN A 36 8.37 -2.04 -6.86
N LEU A 37 7.34 -2.90 -6.80
CA LEU A 37 6.04 -2.54 -7.34
C LEU A 37 5.37 -1.58 -6.37
N MET A 38 4.71 -0.59 -6.93
CA MET A 38 3.90 0.37 -6.21
C MET A 38 2.54 0.46 -6.89
N LEU A 39 1.51 0.09 -6.14
CA LEU A 39 0.12 0.16 -6.53
C LEU A 39 -0.51 1.42 -5.95
N THR A 40 -1.21 2.16 -6.79
CA THR A 40 -2.02 3.32 -6.41
C THR A 40 -3.47 2.89 -6.15
N CYS A 41 -4.28 3.75 -5.57
CA CYS A 41 -5.66 3.44 -5.17
C CYS A 41 -6.54 2.97 -6.35
N ASP A 42 -6.29 3.53 -7.54
CA ASP A 42 -6.96 3.21 -8.81
C ASP A 42 -6.35 1.99 -9.53
N GLY A 43 -5.26 1.42 -9.00
CA GLY A 43 -4.43 0.43 -9.66
C GLY A 43 -4.71 -1.02 -9.30
N LEU A 44 -5.68 -1.32 -8.42
CA LEU A 44 -5.94 -2.69 -7.96
C LEU A 44 -7.44 -3.02 -7.96
N GLN A 45 -7.80 -4.10 -8.66
CA GLN A 45 -9.06 -4.80 -8.49
C GLN A 45 -8.80 -6.06 -7.66
N GLY A 46 -8.99 -5.96 -6.35
CA GLY A 46 -8.62 -7.01 -5.39
C GLY A 46 -9.63 -8.17 -5.24
N LYS A 47 -10.85 -8.02 -5.77
CA LYS A 47 -11.88 -9.06 -5.78
C LYS A 47 -12.55 -9.06 -7.15
N LEU A 48 -12.16 -10.01 -7.99
CA LEU A 48 -12.74 -10.22 -9.30
C LEU A 48 -13.22 -11.66 -9.40
N GLU A 49 -14.52 -11.84 -9.54
CA GLU A 49 -15.15 -13.15 -9.75
C GLU A 49 -15.51 -13.26 -11.24
N VAL A 50 -14.98 -14.27 -11.92
CA VAL A 50 -15.16 -14.46 -13.36
C VAL A 50 -15.73 -15.83 -13.68
N MET A 51 -16.64 -15.88 -14.66
CA MET A 51 -17.24 -17.12 -15.16
C MET A 51 -16.67 -17.52 -16.51
N SER A 52 -16.05 -16.56 -17.21
CA SER A 52 -15.41 -16.69 -18.51
C SER A 52 -14.12 -15.86 -18.59
N ASP A 53 -13.30 -16.16 -19.58
CA ASP A 53 -12.15 -15.36 -20.00
C ASP A 53 -12.55 -13.95 -20.48
N LEU A 54 -13.73 -13.82 -21.09
CA LEU A 54 -14.28 -12.52 -21.50
C LEU A 54 -14.49 -11.59 -20.28
N ASP A 55 -15.05 -12.10 -19.18
CA ASP A 55 -15.27 -11.31 -17.96
C ASP A 55 -13.96 -10.74 -17.39
N LEU A 56 -12.90 -11.56 -17.41
CA LEU A 56 -11.56 -11.17 -16.99
C LEU A 56 -10.98 -10.09 -17.91
N TYR A 57 -11.13 -10.27 -19.22
CA TYR A 57 -10.67 -9.31 -20.23
C TYR A 57 -11.37 -7.96 -20.10
N GLU A 58 -12.70 -7.95 -20.00
CA GLU A 58 -13.48 -6.72 -19.84
C GLU A 58 -13.11 -5.98 -18.55
N SER A 59 -12.93 -6.71 -17.46
CA SER A 59 -12.50 -6.15 -16.17
C SER A 59 -11.10 -5.55 -16.23
N ALA A 60 -10.17 -6.20 -16.94
CA ALA A 60 -8.83 -5.67 -17.16
C ALA A 60 -8.83 -4.40 -18.01
N ILE A 61 -9.57 -4.38 -19.12
CA ILE A 61 -9.72 -3.19 -19.96
C ILE A 61 -10.35 -2.04 -19.18
N LYS A 62 -11.37 -2.31 -18.35
CA LYS A 62 -11.99 -1.31 -17.51
C LYS A 62 -10.98 -0.69 -16.54
N LEU A 63 -10.21 -1.53 -15.82
CA LEU A 63 -9.18 -1.08 -14.89
C LEU A 63 -8.11 -0.22 -15.59
N PHE A 64 -7.61 -0.65 -16.75
CA PHE A 64 -6.55 0.08 -17.45
C PHE A 64 -7.04 1.40 -18.03
N LYS A 65 -8.33 1.49 -18.41
CA LYS A 65 -8.94 2.75 -18.88
C LYS A 65 -9.24 3.72 -17.76
N SER A 66 -9.54 3.22 -16.55
CA SER A 66 -9.79 4.08 -15.38
C SER A 66 -8.52 4.49 -14.65
N PHE A 67 -7.39 3.84 -14.92
CA PHE A 67 -6.10 4.22 -14.34
C PHE A 67 -5.70 5.60 -14.84
N GLU A 68 -5.35 6.51 -13.94
CA GLU A 68 -5.05 7.92 -14.26
C GLU A 68 -3.56 8.24 -14.03
N PRO A 69 -2.67 8.04 -15.03
CA PRO A 69 -1.23 8.16 -14.81
C PRO A 69 -0.77 9.55 -14.40
N GLU A 70 -1.41 10.61 -14.92
CA GLU A 70 -1.04 11.99 -14.62
C GLU A 70 -1.41 12.39 -13.19
N VAL A 71 -2.59 11.97 -12.72
CA VAL A 71 -3.02 12.18 -11.33
C VAL A 71 -2.07 11.45 -10.39
N ASN A 72 -1.73 10.19 -10.72
CA ASN A 72 -0.78 9.41 -9.97
C ASN A 72 0.61 10.07 -9.92
N LEU A 73 1.13 10.60 -11.04
CA LEU A 73 2.42 11.29 -11.05
C LEU A 73 2.45 12.54 -10.14
N ARG A 74 1.40 13.37 -10.17
CA ARG A 74 1.29 14.54 -9.27
C ARG A 74 1.24 14.13 -7.81
N LEU A 75 0.53 13.03 -7.51
CA LEU A 75 0.50 12.46 -6.17
C LEU A 75 1.89 12.04 -5.72
N LEU A 76 2.67 11.36 -6.56
CA LEU A 76 4.04 10.95 -6.22
C LEU A 76 4.98 12.15 -6.03
N GLU A 77 4.80 13.20 -6.82
CA GLU A 77 5.53 14.46 -6.65
C GLU A 77 5.22 15.10 -5.29
N ASN A 78 3.95 15.16 -4.89
CA ASN A 78 3.54 15.69 -3.58
C ASN A 78 4.11 14.86 -2.42
N LEU A 79 4.15 13.53 -2.55
CA LEU A 79 4.80 12.64 -1.58
C LEU A 79 6.31 12.91 -1.48
N GLY A 80 6.97 13.25 -2.60
CA GLY A 80 8.38 13.64 -2.62
C GLY A 80 8.65 14.97 -1.92
N ASN A 81 7.73 15.93 -2.07
CA ASN A 81 7.86 17.30 -1.54
C ASN A 81 7.46 17.44 -0.06
N THR A 82 6.67 16.50 0.46
CA THR A 82 6.24 16.52 1.88
C THR A 82 7.19 15.68 2.73
N ARG A 83 7.66 16.25 3.86
CA ARG A 83 8.62 15.61 4.75
C ARG A 83 8.02 15.31 6.12
N LEU A 84 8.43 14.17 6.67
CA LEU A 84 8.12 13.68 8.00
C LEU A 84 9.41 13.71 8.83
N THR A 85 9.39 14.37 9.99
CA THR A 85 10.56 14.38 10.89
C THR A 85 10.79 13.02 11.53
N THR A 86 12.00 12.76 12.01
CA THR A 86 12.30 11.52 12.74
C THR A 86 11.37 11.32 13.94
N GLN A 87 11.02 12.40 14.66
CA GLN A 87 10.07 12.34 15.77
C GLN A 87 8.68 11.90 15.31
N GLN A 88 8.16 12.50 14.23
CA GLN A 88 6.86 12.14 13.67
C GLN A 88 6.87 10.71 13.10
N TYR A 89 7.98 10.27 12.52
CA TYR A 89 8.15 8.89 12.07
C TYR A 89 8.12 7.90 13.24
N CYS A 90 8.85 8.17 14.33
CA CYS A 90 8.80 7.35 15.52
C CYS A 90 7.39 7.29 16.12
N GLN A 91 6.67 8.42 16.15
CA GLN A 91 5.28 8.48 16.60
C GLN A 91 4.37 7.61 15.72
N LEU A 92 4.49 7.76 14.40
CA LEU A 92 3.78 6.95 13.41
C LEU A 92 4.01 5.45 13.65
N ILE A 93 5.26 5.01 13.73
CA ILE A 93 5.59 3.60 13.97
C ILE A 93 4.99 3.12 15.31
N GLY A 94 5.07 3.92 16.37
CA GLY A 94 4.46 3.59 17.65
C GLY A 94 2.94 3.41 17.56
N ARG A 95 2.25 4.33 16.88
CA ARG A 95 0.80 4.29 16.65
C ARG A 95 0.37 3.14 15.75
N LEU A 96 1.15 2.80 14.72
CA LEU A 96 0.89 1.64 13.88
C LEU A 96 0.96 0.32 14.68
N ARG A 97 1.92 0.20 15.60
CA ARG A 97 2.00 -0.98 16.49
C ARG A 97 0.83 -1.01 17.48
N LEU A 98 0.47 0.15 18.05
CA LEU A 98 -0.69 0.25 18.94
C LEU A 98 -1.98 -0.14 18.22
N TYR A 99 -2.17 0.33 16.99
CA TYR A 99 -3.34 0.02 16.16
C TYR A 99 -3.61 -1.49 16.09
N GLN A 100 -2.56 -2.31 15.89
CA GLN A 100 -2.68 -3.76 15.82
C GLN A 100 -3.19 -4.41 17.13
N ALA A 101 -2.99 -3.73 18.26
CA ALA A 101 -3.42 -4.17 19.58
C ALA A 101 -4.76 -3.58 20.04
N LEU A 102 -5.33 -2.61 19.31
CA LEU A 102 -6.61 -1.98 19.67
C LEU A 102 -7.78 -2.97 19.53
N PRO A 103 -8.86 -2.80 20.31
CA PRO A 103 -10.12 -3.50 20.06
C PRO A 103 -10.65 -3.21 18.65
N LEU A 104 -11.32 -4.19 18.05
CA LEU A 104 -11.88 -4.05 16.69
C LEU A 104 -12.86 -2.88 16.54
N SER A 105 -13.56 -2.49 17.61
CA SER A 105 -14.43 -1.32 17.62
C SER A 105 -13.65 -0.02 17.41
N GLU A 106 -12.49 0.12 18.07
CA GLU A 106 -11.65 1.32 17.95
C GLU A 106 -10.88 1.33 16.62
N GLN A 107 -10.43 0.17 16.13
CA GLN A 107 -9.77 0.08 14.82
C GLN A 107 -10.67 0.53 13.66
N LYS A 108 -11.99 0.33 13.77
CA LYS A 108 -12.98 0.72 12.75
C LYS A 108 -13.18 2.24 12.65
N GLU A 109 -12.89 2.98 13.72
CA GLU A 109 -12.96 4.44 13.74
C GLU A 109 -11.70 5.09 13.12
N LEU A 110 -10.67 4.30 12.85
CA LEU A 110 -9.39 4.73 12.30
C LEU A 110 -9.21 4.25 10.86
N PRO A 111 -8.39 4.94 10.04
CA PRO A 111 -7.99 4.44 8.74
C PRO A 111 -7.43 3.01 8.81
N THR A 112 -7.83 2.16 7.87
CA THR A 112 -7.45 0.74 7.85
C THR A 112 -5.95 0.55 7.62
N ILE A 113 -5.31 -0.25 8.48
CA ILE A 113 -3.90 -0.64 8.34
C ILE A 113 -3.81 -2.15 8.16
N LEU A 114 -3.35 -2.59 7.00
CA LEU A 114 -3.19 -4.02 6.64
C LEU A 114 -1.78 -4.56 6.92
N LEU A 115 -0.82 -3.67 7.21
CA LEU A 115 0.54 -4.01 7.58
C LEU A 115 0.58 -4.47 9.03
N GLY A 116 1.06 -5.69 9.28
CA GLY A 116 1.20 -6.24 10.62
C GLY A 116 2.55 -5.90 11.27
N ASP A 117 2.73 -6.34 12.51
CA ASP A 117 3.94 -6.08 13.32
C ASP A 117 5.25 -6.42 12.60
N SER A 118 5.28 -7.54 11.89
CA SER A 118 6.47 -7.97 11.14
C SER A 118 6.85 -6.97 10.03
N GLN A 119 5.87 -6.44 9.30
CA GLN A 119 6.08 -5.45 8.26
C GLN A 119 6.46 -4.10 8.88
N ILE A 120 5.77 -3.69 9.95
CA ILE A 120 6.08 -2.43 10.66
C ILE A 120 7.55 -2.46 11.15
N ASN A 121 7.98 -3.56 11.78
CA ASN A 121 9.35 -3.73 12.24
C ASN A 121 10.36 -3.75 11.09
N ALA A 122 10.02 -4.37 9.95
CA ALA A 122 10.87 -4.35 8.76
C ALA A 122 11.04 -2.92 8.20
N ALA A 123 9.96 -2.13 8.16
CA ALA A 123 10.03 -0.73 7.77
C ALA A 123 10.87 0.11 8.75
N THR A 124 10.78 -0.16 10.05
CA THR A 124 11.65 0.46 11.07
C THR A 124 13.13 0.15 10.83
N LYS A 125 13.47 -1.10 10.52
CA LYS A 125 14.85 -1.47 10.14
C LYS A 125 15.28 -0.72 8.88
N GLY A 126 14.44 -0.69 7.85
CA GLY A 126 14.70 0.02 6.61
C GLY A 126 14.90 1.52 6.80
N PHE A 127 14.16 2.16 7.71
CA PHE A 127 14.37 3.57 8.03
C PHE A 127 15.81 3.88 8.48
N VAL A 128 16.41 2.94 9.22
CA VAL A 128 17.79 3.07 9.72
C VAL A 128 18.82 2.63 8.68
N SER A 129 18.60 1.50 8.01
CA SER A 129 19.64 0.81 7.23
C SER A 129 19.46 0.86 5.72
N ASN A 130 18.31 1.29 5.19
CA ASN A 130 18.06 1.26 3.74
C ASN A 130 18.87 2.36 3.03
N GLU A 131 19.73 1.95 2.11
CA GLU A 131 20.61 2.84 1.36
C GLU A 131 19.87 3.77 0.39
N ASN A 132 18.64 3.49 0.00
CA ASN A 132 17.90 4.33 -0.96
C ASN A 132 16.87 5.22 -0.27
N PHE A 133 16.20 4.70 0.77
CA PHE A 133 15.01 5.31 1.36
C PHE A 133 15.13 5.58 2.87
N GLY A 134 16.22 5.17 3.51
CA GLY A 134 16.47 5.47 4.92
C GLY A 134 16.72 6.96 5.20
N GLU A 135 16.70 7.32 6.48
CA GLU A 135 16.79 8.72 6.95
C GLU A 135 18.20 9.32 6.83
N LYS A 136 19.25 8.49 6.95
CA LYS A 136 20.66 8.86 6.68
C LYS A 136 21.16 10.10 7.43
N GLY A 137 20.65 10.37 8.63
CA GLY A 137 21.05 11.51 9.46
C GLY A 137 20.49 12.88 9.03
N LEU A 138 19.49 12.91 8.13
CA LEU A 138 18.88 14.16 7.63
C LEU A 138 17.79 14.74 8.57
N GLY A 139 17.51 14.10 9.70
CA GLY A 139 16.46 14.43 10.66
C GLY A 139 15.03 14.19 10.15
N SER A 140 14.87 13.69 8.93
CA SER A 140 13.57 13.53 8.25
C SER A 140 13.66 12.63 7.03
N ILE A 141 12.51 12.09 6.60
CA ILE A 141 12.31 11.43 5.32
C ILE A 141 11.13 12.05 4.57
N SER A 142 11.08 11.95 3.25
CA SER A 142 9.87 12.31 2.50
C SER A 142 8.76 11.27 2.68
N CYS A 143 7.51 11.66 2.44
CA CYS A 143 6.39 10.71 2.40
C CYS A 143 6.55 9.66 1.28
N TRP A 144 7.28 10.00 0.21
CA TRP A 144 7.71 9.02 -0.80
C TRP A 144 8.65 7.97 -0.21
N GLN A 145 9.67 8.38 0.56
CA GLN A 145 10.56 7.44 1.23
C GLN A 145 9.80 6.56 2.23
N LEU A 146 8.87 7.13 3.01
CA LEU A 146 7.99 6.37 3.90
C LEU A 146 7.22 5.28 3.13
N MET A 147 6.55 5.66 2.03
CA MET A 147 5.83 4.72 1.18
C MET A 147 6.73 3.59 0.68
N GLN A 148 7.95 3.92 0.24
CA GLN A 148 8.90 2.94 -0.28
C GLN A 148 9.36 1.94 0.79
N LEU A 149 9.60 2.41 2.02
CA LEU A 149 9.94 1.55 3.16
C LEU A 149 8.79 0.60 3.52
N LEU A 150 7.55 1.10 3.53
CA LEU A 150 6.35 0.30 3.80
C LEU A 150 6.08 -0.72 2.67
N ASN A 151 6.25 -0.32 1.41
CA ASN A 151 6.12 -1.20 0.24
C ASN A 151 7.15 -2.32 0.25
N GLU A 152 8.40 -2.01 0.62
CA GLU A 152 9.46 -2.99 0.74
C GLU A 152 9.17 -3.99 1.86
N ALA A 153 8.72 -3.51 3.02
CA ALA A 153 8.30 -4.35 4.13
C ALA A 153 7.14 -5.29 3.75
N ALA A 154 6.18 -4.81 2.97
CA ALA A 154 5.02 -5.59 2.53
C ALA A 154 5.41 -6.84 1.72
N LYS A 155 6.55 -6.84 1.00
CA LYS A 155 7.03 -7.96 0.16
C LYS A 155 7.18 -9.30 0.90
N SER A 156 7.31 -9.26 2.22
CA SER A 156 7.32 -10.45 3.08
C SER A 156 5.97 -11.20 3.13
N SER A 157 4.92 -10.62 2.55
CA SER A 157 3.58 -11.20 2.51
C SER A 157 3.42 -12.17 1.34
N TYR A 158 2.54 -13.17 1.48
CA TYR A 158 2.07 -13.96 0.35
C TYR A 158 1.43 -13.05 -0.71
N ILE A 159 1.58 -13.45 -1.98
CA ILE A 159 1.28 -12.61 -3.15
C ILE A 159 -0.17 -12.11 -3.18
N ASP A 160 -1.11 -12.91 -2.69
CA ASP A 160 -2.55 -12.60 -2.60
C ASP A 160 -2.85 -11.46 -1.61
N LYS A 161 -2.17 -11.44 -0.46
CA LYS A 161 -2.27 -10.36 0.54
C LYS A 161 -1.33 -9.19 0.25
N TRP A 162 -0.23 -9.47 -0.43
CA TRP A 162 0.78 -8.48 -0.77
C TRP A 162 0.20 -7.34 -1.61
N LEU A 163 -0.65 -7.62 -2.59
CA LEU A 163 -1.27 -6.58 -3.42
C LEU A 163 -2.03 -5.54 -2.59
N GLU A 164 -2.88 -6.01 -1.68
CA GLU A 164 -3.68 -5.14 -0.80
C GLU A 164 -2.79 -4.39 0.20
N ARG A 165 -1.77 -5.05 0.76
CA ARG A 165 -0.80 -4.41 1.67
C ARG A 165 0.08 -3.39 0.97
N ASN A 166 0.44 -3.62 -0.29
CA ASN A 166 1.20 -2.70 -1.12
C ASN A 166 0.38 -1.45 -1.44
N GLN A 167 -0.88 -1.62 -1.85
CA GLN A 167 -1.79 -0.48 -2.03
C GLN A 167 -1.99 0.28 -0.70
N ASN A 168 -2.20 -0.44 0.41
CA ASN A 168 -2.38 0.18 1.72
C ASN A 168 -1.14 0.96 2.19
N ALA A 169 0.08 0.55 1.83
CA ALA A 169 1.28 1.33 2.10
C ALA A 169 1.27 2.69 1.36
N THR A 170 0.77 2.72 0.12
CA THR A 170 0.51 3.96 -0.62
C THR A 170 -0.56 4.80 0.08
N ASP A 171 -1.68 4.20 0.49
CA ASP A 171 -2.77 4.90 1.18
C ASP A 171 -2.30 5.56 2.49
N ILE A 172 -1.47 4.84 3.27
CA ILE A 172 -0.87 5.36 4.50
C ILE A 172 0.01 6.58 4.18
N ALA A 173 0.88 6.49 3.18
CA ALA A 173 1.78 7.58 2.84
C ALA A 173 1.02 8.83 2.37
N ILE A 174 -0.03 8.66 1.56
CA ILE A 174 -0.93 9.74 1.14
C ILE A 174 -1.65 10.34 2.35
N GLY A 175 -2.22 9.50 3.21
CA GLY A 175 -2.95 9.94 4.40
C GLY A 175 -2.08 10.79 5.33
N ILE A 176 -0.88 10.32 5.61
CA ILE A 176 0.11 11.05 6.41
C ILE A 176 0.52 12.35 5.72
N GLN A 177 0.78 12.32 4.41
CA GLN A 177 1.11 13.52 3.65
C GLN A 177 0.01 14.58 3.76
N LYS A 178 -1.26 14.19 3.55
CA LYS A 178 -2.39 15.11 3.63
C LYS A 178 -2.63 15.66 5.03
N THR A 179 -2.34 14.88 6.06
CA THR A 179 -2.37 15.35 7.46
C THR A 179 -1.26 16.36 7.72
N LEU A 180 -0.05 16.14 7.21
CA LEU A 180 1.06 17.08 7.36
C LEU A 180 0.83 18.41 6.62
N THR A 181 0.13 18.38 5.49
CA THR A 181 -0.21 19.60 4.72
C THR A 181 -1.51 20.26 5.18
N GLY A 182 -2.25 19.66 6.12
CA GLY A 182 -3.54 20.16 6.60
C GLY A 182 -4.70 20.00 5.63
N GLU A 183 -4.54 19.21 4.57
CA GLU A 183 -5.60 18.91 3.59
C GLU A 183 -6.65 17.95 4.18
N ASP A 184 -6.20 16.99 5.00
CA ASP A 184 -7.06 15.95 5.58
C ASP A 184 -6.50 15.43 6.91
N ASN A 185 -7.34 15.42 7.95
CA ASN A 185 -6.95 15.02 9.31
C ASN A 185 -7.31 13.57 9.67
N ARG A 186 -7.81 12.75 8.74
CA ARG A 186 -8.16 11.34 9.01
C ARG A 186 -7.01 10.51 9.58
N PHE A 187 -5.76 10.84 9.24
CA PHE A 187 -4.56 10.17 9.76
C PHE A 187 -3.90 10.88 10.94
N SER A 188 -4.51 11.94 11.48
CA SER A 188 -3.96 12.74 12.60
C SER A 188 -3.64 11.91 13.84
N TRP A 189 -4.46 10.90 14.15
CA TRP A 189 -4.23 9.99 15.28
C TRP A 189 -2.87 9.28 15.21
N PHE A 190 -2.38 8.99 14.00
CA PHE A 190 -1.08 8.34 13.82
C PHE A 190 0.11 9.27 14.03
N LEU A 191 -0.11 10.59 14.05
CA LEU A 191 0.93 11.60 14.29
C LEU A 191 0.79 12.32 15.64
N SER A 192 -0.30 12.05 16.37
CA SER A 192 -0.59 12.60 17.71
C SER A 192 0.01 11.75 18.81
#